data_AF-A0A6B3H1M4-F1
#
_entry.id   AF-A0A6B3H1M4-F1
#
_cell.length_a   1.000
_cell.length_b   1.000
_cell.length_c   1.000
_cell.angle_alpha   90.00
_cell.angle_beta   90.00
_cell.angle_gamma   90.00
#
_symmetry.space_group_name_H-M   'P 1'
#
loop_
_entity.id
_entity.type
_entity.pdbx_description
1 polymer ?
#
loop_
_entity_poly.entity_id
_entity_poly.type
_entity_poly.pdbx_seq_one_letter_code
_entity_poly.pdbx_strand_id
1 'polypeptide(L)'
;KMDFLGLRNLTIMDDAIKMVKSNKGIDLEMLSLPLDDPKTYELLCRGDTLGVFQFDGGPMRSLLRQMQPDNFEDISAVSALYRPGP
;
A
#
# COMPACT_ATOMS: atom_id res chain seq x y z
N LYS A 1 3.35 -0.52 -30.06
CA LYS A 1 2.16 0.11 -29.42
C LYS A 1 2.59 0.56 -28.02
N MET A 2 2.24 1.78 -27.61
CA MET A 2 2.52 2.29 -26.26
C MET A 2 1.21 2.62 -25.59
N ASP A 3 1.10 2.30 -24.29
CA ASP A 3 -0.04 2.66 -23.46
C ASP A 3 0.44 3.63 -22.37
N PHE A 4 -0.18 4.81 -22.29
CA PHE A 4 0.03 5.79 -21.23
C PHE A 4 -1.13 5.69 -20.24
N LEU A 5 -0.83 5.28 -19.01
CA LEU A 5 -1.83 5.06 -17.98
C LEU A 5 -1.81 6.20 -16.96
N GLY A 6 -2.94 6.90 -16.83
CA GLY A 6 -3.15 7.89 -15.76
C GLY A 6 -3.56 7.19 -14.47
N LEU A 7 -2.61 6.90 -13.59
CA LEU A 7 -2.88 6.22 -12.32
C LEU A 7 -3.12 7.23 -11.19
N ARG A 8 -4.36 7.25 -10.67
CA ARG A 8 -4.78 8.18 -9.61
C ARG A 8 -3.98 8.01 -8.31
N ASN A 9 -3.54 6.79 -8.00
CA ASN A 9 -2.73 6.52 -6.81
C ASN A 9 -1.39 7.27 -6.84
N LEU A 10 -0.76 7.44 -8.00
CA LEU A 10 0.49 8.18 -8.16
C LEU A 10 0.29 9.68 -7.84
N THR A 11 -0.83 10.27 -8.28
CA THR A 11 -1.18 11.65 -7.92
C THR A 11 -1.38 11.81 -6.40
N ILE A 12 -2.08 10.86 -5.77
CA ILE A 12 -2.30 10.88 -4.32
C ILE A 12 -0.97 10.78 -3.55
N MET A 13 -0.05 9.92 -4.01
CA MET A 13 1.27 9.75 -3.40
C MET A 13 2.14 11.02 -3.54
N ASP A 14 2.13 11.66 -4.72
CA ASP A 14 2.84 12.92 -4.96
C ASP A 14 2.32 14.06 -4.05
N ASP A 15 1.00 14.19 -3.94
CA ASP A 15 0.38 15.17 -3.04
C ASP A 15 0.74 14.90 -1.57
N ALA A 16 0.72 13.63 -1.14
CA ALA A 16 1.09 13.24 0.22
C ALA A 16 2.54 13.62 0.56
N ILE A 17 3.48 13.41 -0.35
CA ILE A 17 4.90 13.78 -0.15
C ILE A 17 5.08 15.29 -0.06
N LYS A 18 4.42 16.05 -0.94
CA LYS A 18 4.42 17.52 -0.90
C LYS A 18 3.88 18.02 0.44
N MET A 19 2.82 17.40 0.95
CA MET A 19 2.25 17.74 2.25
C MET A 19 3.19 17.37 3.41
N VAL A 20 3.88 16.24 3.36
CA VAL A 20 4.87 15.88 4.40
C VAL A 20 6.01 16.89 4.41
N LYS A 21 6.52 17.29 3.24
CA LYS A 21 7.57 18.29 3.12
C LYS A 21 7.13 19.66 3.66
N SER A 22 5.93 20.13 3.31
CA SER A 22 5.43 21.43 3.75
C SER A 22 5.13 21.49 5.25
N ASN A 23 4.61 20.40 5.82
CA ASN A 23 4.18 20.39 7.24
C ASN A 23 5.31 19.97 8.20
N LYS A 24 6.25 19.13 7.76
CA LYS A 24 7.28 18.54 8.64
C LYS A 24 8.71 18.86 8.19
N GLY A 25 8.90 19.48 7.03
CA GLY A 25 10.23 19.75 6.47
C GLY A 25 10.99 18.50 6.03
N ILE A 26 10.32 17.34 5.97
CA ILE A 26 10.94 16.06 5.60
C ILE A 26 10.84 15.89 4.09
N ASP A 27 11.98 15.75 3.43
CA ASP A 27 12.06 15.43 1.99
C ASP A 27 12.11 13.91 1.82
N LEU A 28 11.01 13.31 1.36
CA LEU A 28 10.89 11.86 1.20
C LEU A 28 11.24 11.45 -0.24
N GLU A 29 12.21 10.56 -0.38
CA GLU A 29 12.52 9.89 -1.64
C GLU A 29 11.84 8.50 -1.65
N MET A 30 10.80 8.33 -2.46
CA MET A 30 9.99 7.10 -2.48
C MET A 30 10.79 5.84 -2.80
N LEU A 31 11.73 5.94 -3.74
CA LEU A 31 12.47 4.78 -4.24
C LEU A 31 13.54 4.27 -3.27
N SER A 32 13.84 5.03 -2.21
CA SER A 32 14.78 4.63 -1.16
C SER A 32 14.08 4.17 0.13
N LEU A 33 12.74 4.14 0.16
CA LEU A 33 12.00 3.64 1.31
C LEU A 33 12.27 2.15 1.55
N PRO A 34 12.49 1.74 2.80
CA PRO A 34 12.65 0.32 3.14
C PRO A 34 11.33 -0.43 2.95
N LEU A 35 11.43 -1.72 2.62
CA LEU A 35 10.28 -2.60 2.45
C LEU A 35 9.93 -3.41 3.72
N ASP A 36 10.69 -3.23 4.80
CA ASP A 36 10.58 -3.99 6.06
C ASP A 36 10.10 -3.12 7.25
N ASP A 37 9.46 -1.98 7.00
CA ASP A 37 8.96 -1.09 8.06
C ASP A 37 7.88 -1.76 8.94
N PRO A 38 8.16 -2.04 10.23
CA PRO A 38 7.22 -2.78 11.08
C PRO A 38 5.87 -2.09 11.26
N LYS A 39 5.85 -0.76 11.30
CA LYS A 39 4.61 0.01 11.50
C LYS A 39 3.68 -0.09 10.29
N THR A 40 4.24 -0.20 9.09
CA THR A 40 3.49 -0.46 7.87
C THR A 40 2.82 -1.83 7.94
N TYR A 41 3.54 -2.89 8.33
CA TYR A 41 2.96 -4.22 8.51
C TYR A 41 1.91 -4.28 9.63
N GLU A 42 2.13 -3.60 10.75
CA GLU A 42 1.14 -3.51 11.82
C GLU A 42 -0.18 -2.89 11.34
N LEU A 43 -0.11 -1.83 10.51
CA LEU A 43 -1.30 -1.21 9.90
C LEU A 43 -2.06 -2.20 9.00
N LEU A 44 -1.33 -2.97 8.19
CA LEU A 44 -1.91 -3.99 7.33
C LEU A 44 -2.55 -5.12 8.15
N CYS A 45 -1.85 -5.61 9.17
CA CYS A 45 -2.31 -6.64 10.11
C CYS A 45 -3.59 -6.25 10.85
N ARG A 46 -3.77 -4.96 11.20
CA ARG A 46 -5.02 -4.47 11.80
C ARG A 46 -6.16 -4.36 10.79
N GLY A 47 -5.87 -4.43 9.49
CA GLY A 47 -6.84 -4.16 8.42
C GLY A 47 -7.23 -2.69 8.34
N ASP A 48 -6.36 -1.79 8.79
CA ASP A 48 -6.57 -0.33 8.77
C ASP A 48 -6.22 0.26 7.40
N THR A 49 -6.65 -0.40 6.32
CA THR A 49 -6.18 -0.16 4.95
C THR A 49 -7.14 0.64 4.08
N LEU A 50 -8.08 1.37 4.69
CA LEU A 50 -8.95 2.28 3.93
C LEU A 50 -8.09 3.35 3.24
N GLY A 51 -8.14 3.41 1.91
CA GLY A 51 -7.32 4.32 1.11
C GLY A 51 -5.92 3.78 0.75
N VAL A 52 -5.56 2.58 1.21
CA VAL A 52 -4.35 1.88 0.77
C VAL A 52 -4.64 1.17 -0.55
N PHE A 53 -3.87 1.51 -1.57
CA PHE A 53 -4.06 0.99 -2.93
C PHE A 53 -4.12 -0.54 -2.96
N GLN A 54 -5.11 -1.10 -3.68
CA GLN A 54 -5.43 -2.54 -3.79
C GLN A 54 -5.94 -3.24 -2.51
N PHE A 55 -5.81 -2.62 -1.34
CA PHE A 55 -6.05 -3.28 -0.05
C PHE A 55 -7.25 -2.72 0.74
N ASP A 56 -8.06 -1.84 0.15
CA ASP A 56 -9.13 -1.10 0.83
C ASP A 56 -10.48 -1.82 0.92
N GLY A 57 -10.68 -2.88 0.12
CA GLY A 57 -11.94 -3.66 0.08
C GLY A 57 -12.26 -4.41 1.38
N GLY A 58 -13.54 -4.52 1.72
CA GLY A 58 -13.99 -5.19 2.97
C GLY A 58 -13.48 -6.63 3.16
N PRO A 59 -13.63 -7.53 2.17
CA PRO A 59 -13.10 -8.88 2.30
C PRO A 59 -11.56 -8.92 2.28
N MET A 60 -10.91 -8.03 1.53
CA MET A 60 -9.44 -7.88 1.53
C MET A 60 -8.90 -7.49 2.91
N ARG A 61 -9.54 -6.51 3.56
CA ARG A 61 -9.25 -6.11 4.96
C ARG A 61 -9.43 -7.26 5.95
N SER A 62 -10.39 -8.14 5.70
CA SER A 62 -10.61 -9.33 6.53
C SER A 62 -9.52 -10.38 6.29
N LEU A 63 -9.09 -10.56 5.05
CA LEU A 63 -7.97 -11.43 4.70
C LEU A 63 -6.66 -10.97 5.34
N LEU A 64 -6.32 -9.68 5.25
CA LEU A 64 -5.11 -9.13 5.87
C LEU A 64 -5.09 -9.36 7.39
N ARG A 65 -6.23 -9.18 8.07
CA ARG A 65 -6.37 -9.47 9.51
C ARG A 65 -6.18 -10.94 9.85
N GLN A 66 -6.55 -11.86 8.96
CA GLN A 66 -6.35 -13.29 9.18
C GLN A 66 -4.92 -13.73 8.86
N MET A 67 -4.32 -13.15 7.84
CA MET A 67 -3.00 -13.57 7.36
C MET A 67 -1.86 -13.00 8.21
N GLN A 68 -2.03 -11.79 8.78
CA GLN A 68 -0.98 -11.09 9.53
C GLN A 68 0.35 -10.98 8.76
N PRO A 69 0.40 -10.26 7.61
CA PRO A 69 1.61 -10.14 6.81
C PRO A 69 2.76 -9.51 7.60
N ASP A 70 3.96 -10.08 7.50
CA ASP A 70 5.15 -9.56 8.19
C ASP A 70 6.35 -9.27 7.26
N ASN A 71 6.20 -9.55 5.97
CA ASN A 71 7.22 -9.34 4.95
C ASN A 71 6.61 -8.90 3.61
N PHE A 72 7.45 -8.53 2.64
CA PHE A 72 6.97 -7.98 1.38
C PHE A 72 6.38 -9.07 0.46
N GLU A 73 6.91 -10.29 0.54
CA GLU A 73 6.44 -11.44 -0.21
C GLU A 73 4.98 -11.77 0.11
N ASP A 74 4.59 -11.61 1.37
CA ASP A 74 3.21 -11.75 1.84
C ASP A 74 2.26 -10.76 1.17
N ILE A 75 2.69 -9.52 0.94
CA ILE A 75 1.90 -8.49 0.24
C ILE A 75 1.63 -8.93 -1.21
N SER A 76 2.65 -9.48 -1.86
CA SER A 76 2.53 -10.05 -3.20
C SER A 76 1.57 -11.25 -3.22
N ALA A 77 1.69 -12.14 -2.22
CA ALA A 77 0.83 -13.30 -2.08
C ALA A 77 -0.65 -12.93 -1.88
N VAL A 78 -0.96 -11.95 -1.02
CA VAL A 78 -2.33 -11.46 -0.79
C VAL A 78 -2.95 -10.94 -2.09
N SER A 79 -2.20 -10.12 -2.84
CA SER A 79 -2.67 -9.58 -4.11
C SER A 79 -2.95 -10.68 -5.16
N ALA A 80 -2.18 -11.78 -5.12
CA ALA A 80 -2.41 -12.93 -5.99
C ALA A 80 -3.62 -13.77 -5.55
N LEU A 81 -3.75 -14.06 -4.25
CA LEU A 81 -4.81 -14.90 -3.67
C LEU A 81 -6.20 -14.24 -3.74
N TYR A 82 -6.27 -12.91 -3.72
CA TYR A 82 -7.53 -12.17 -3.74
C TYR A 82 -8.11 -11.94 -5.14
N ARG A 83 -7.49 -12.52 -6.19
CA ARG A 83 -8.12 -12.54 -7.52
C ARG A 83 -9.23 -13.60 -7.51
N PRO A 84 -10.43 -13.31 -8.04
CA PRO A 84 -11.40 -14.36 -8.24
C PRO A 84 -10.77 -15.46 -9.11
N GLY A 85 -10.64 -16.66 -8.53
CA GLY A 85 -10.52 -17.89 -9.30
C GLY A 85 -11.82 -18.17 -10.06
N PRO A 86 -11.85 -19.22 -10.92
CA PRO A 86 -13.06 -19.57 -11.67
C PRO A 86 -14.31 -19.74 -10.79
#